data_AF-A0A1C5EUV1-F1
#
_entry.id   AF-A0A1C5EUV1-F1
#
_cell.length_a   1.000
_cell.length_b   1.000
_cell.length_c   1.000
_cell.angle_alpha   90.00
_cell.angle_beta   90.00
_cell.angle_gamma   90.00
#
_symmetry.space_group_name_H-M   'P 1'
#
loop_
_entity.id
_entity.type
_entity.pdbx_description
1 polymer ?
#
loop_
_entity_poly.entity_id
_entity_poly.type
_entity_poly.pdbx_seq_one_letter_code
_entity_poly.pdbx_strand_id
1 'polypeptide(L)'
;MFAYRRALTQKALPRIRRATAHFGLAEPDWDAVVQATTSGALRRTVIVTALEAVACFADLDESELRNLGPDPYLDRCFAAETALLDALWWQALLSGPVTGCSARMARYRKVRDALLRRSYQLLTMQRREGARAFALMTLSVVHHEVSGAALAAECSTGHDWA
;
A
#
# COMPACT_ATOMS: atom_id res chain seq x y z
N MET A 1 -11.34 12.48 12.49
CA MET A 1 -11.06 11.96 13.85
C MET A 1 -10.57 10.52 13.69
N PHE A 2 -9.44 10.11 14.28
CA PHE A 2 -8.73 8.87 13.91
C PHE A 2 -9.53 7.59 14.19
N ALA A 3 -10.05 6.94 13.13
CA ALA A 3 -10.75 5.65 13.20
C ALA A 3 -9.90 4.45 12.72
N TYR A 4 -8.64 4.65 12.31
CA TYR A 4 -7.73 3.56 11.93
C TYR A 4 -7.13 2.86 13.16
N ARG A 5 -7.98 2.11 13.86
CA ARG A 5 -7.63 1.29 15.04
C ARG A 5 -7.58 -0.21 14.72
N ARG A 6 -7.51 -0.59 13.44
CA ARG A 6 -7.38 -1.99 13.03
C ARG A 6 -5.94 -2.46 13.27
N ALA A 7 -5.76 -3.39 14.20
CA ALA A 7 -4.53 -4.16 14.27
C ALA A 7 -4.49 -5.16 13.10
N LEU A 8 -3.28 -5.54 12.67
CA LEU A 8 -3.09 -6.67 11.75
C LEU A 8 -3.54 -7.95 12.48
N THR A 9 -4.79 -8.36 12.26
CA THR A 9 -5.33 -9.55 12.94
C THR A 9 -4.70 -10.82 12.36
N GLN A 10 -4.52 -11.85 13.20
CA GLN A 10 -4.09 -13.19 12.75
C GLN A 10 -5.03 -13.78 11.67
N LYS A 11 -6.28 -13.32 11.59
CA LYS A 11 -7.24 -13.69 10.53
C LYS A 11 -7.02 -12.99 9.20
N ALA A 12 -6.35 -11.83 9.19
CA ALA A 12 -6.05 -11.08 7.97
C ALA A 12 -4.77 -11.57 7.28
N LEU A 13 -3.76 -11.99 8.05
CA LEU A 13 -2.45 -12.39 7.54
C LEU A 13 -2.49 -13.52 6.47
N PRO A 14 -3.33 -14.58 6.58
CA PRO A 14 -3.45 -15.58 5.52
C PRO A 14 -4.03 -15.05 4.20
N ARG A 15 -4.97 -14.11 4.25
CA ARG A 15 -5.52 -13.44 3.04
C ARG A 15 -4.46 -12.57 2.37
N ILE A 16 -3.69 -11.84 3.17
CA ILE A 16 -2.58 -11.00 2.71
C ILE A 16 -1.49 -11.85 2.06
N ARG A 17 -1.04 -12.95 2.70
CA ARG A 17 -0.07 -13.89 2.11
C ARG A 17 -0.55 -14.46 0.77
N ARG A 18 -1.83 -14.87 0.69
CA ARG A 18 -2.43 -15.31 -0.58
C ARG A 18 -2.37 -14.22 -1.65
N ALA A 19 -2.71 -12.98 -1.31
CA ALA A 19 -2.66 -11.84 -2.24
C ALA A 19 -1.22 -11.55 -2.74
N THR A 20 -0.23 -11.63 -1.86
CA THR A 20 1.20 -11.50 -2.24
C THR A 20 1.63 -12.61 -3.20
N ALA A 21 1.24 -13.86 -2.92
CA ALA A 21 1.53 -15.00 -3.79
C ALA A 21 0.78 -14.94 -5.14
N HIS A 22 -0.49 -14.50 -5.14
CA HIS A 22 -1.32 -14.33 -6.35
C HIS A 22 -0.65 -13.44 -7.41
N PHE A 23 -0.06 -12.33 -6.98
CA PHE A 23 0.67 -11.42 -7.87
C PHE A 23 2.12 -11.82 -8.16
N GLY A 24 2.61 -12.91 -7.55
CA GLY A 24 4.00 -13.38 -7.66
C GLY A 24 5.00 -12.37 -7.10
N LEU A 25 4.67 -11.72 -5.98
CA LEU A 25 5.49 -10.68 -5.36
C LEU A 25 6.41 -11.26 -4.28
N ALA A 26 7.55 -10.61 -4.04
CA ALA A 26 8.46 -10.98 -2.96
C ALA A 26 7.80 -10.75 -1.59
N GLU A 27 7.69 -11.81 -0.79
CA GLU A 27 7.12 -11.72 0.56
C GLU A 27 7.99 -10.84 1.48
N PRO A 28 7.40 -9.93 2.27
CA PRO A 28 8.11 -9.28 3.36
C PRO A 28 8.37 -10.28 4.50
N ASP A 29 9.36 -9.97 5.34
CA ASP A 29 9.53 -10.65 6.62
C ASP A 29 8.26 -10.42 7.47
N TRP A 30 7.43 -11.46 7.57
CA TRP A 30 6.14 -11.38 8.26
C TRP A 30 6.26 -11.19 9.76
N ASP A 31 7.35 -11.66 10.38
CA ASP A 31 7.57 -11.51 11.81
C ASP A 31 8.01 -10.07 12.11
N ALA A 32 8.88 -9.50 11.26
CA ALA A 32 9.23 -8.09 11.31
C ALA A 32 8.04 -7.17 10.95
N VAL A 33 7.14 -7.57 10.03
CA VAL A 33 5.85 -6.89 9.79
C VAL A 33 5.01 -6.87 11.06
N VAL A 34 4.80 -8.02 11.70
CA VAL A 34 4.02 -8.12 12.94
C VAL A 34 4.65 -7.24 14.03
N GLN A 35 5.96 -7.34 14.25
CA GLN A 35 6.69 -6.50 15.20
C GLN A 35 6.53 -5.01 14.89
N ALA A 36 6.69 -4.58 13.63
CA ALA A 36 6.54 -3.20 13.22
C ALA A 36 5.12 -2.66 13.48
N THR A 37 4.07 -3.50 13.36
CA THR A 37 2.69 -3.09 13.72
C THR A 37 2.45 -2.96 15.23
N THR A 38 3.31 -3.50 16.10
CA THR A 38 3.25 -3.25 17.54
C THR A 38 3.84 -1.88 17.91
N SER A 39 4.79 -1.37 17.11
CA SER A 39 5.56 -0.14 17.39
C SER A 39 5.06 1.09 16.60
N GLY A 40 4.63 2.14 17.31
CA GLY A 40 4.33 3.44 16.71
C GLY A 40 2.99 3.49 15.93
N ALA A 41 2.11 4.43 16.29
CA ALA A 41 0.76 4.46 15.74
C ALA A 41 0.72 4.71 14.21
N LEU A 42 1.58 5.60 13.68
CA LEU A 42 1.60 5.94 12.25
C LEU A 42 2.17 4.81 11.39
N ARG A 43 3.34 4.27 11.76
CA ARG A 43 3.98 3.14 11.08
C ARG A 43 3.05 1.92 11.00
N ARG A 44 2.39 1.57 12.12
CA ARG A 44 1.33 0.55 12.13
C ARG A 44 0.25 0.85 11.11
N THR A 45 -0.33 2.06 11.12
CA THR A 45 -1.43 2.40 10.22
C THR A 45 -1.02 2.23 8.76
N VAL A 46 0.14 2.76 8.37
CA VAL A 46 0.67 2.67 6.99
C VAL A 46 0.85 1.20 6.57
N ILE A 47 1.48 0.37 7.40
CA ILE A 47 1.66 -1.06 7.13
C ILE A 47 0.32 -1.77 7.00
N VAL A 48 -0.64 -1.52 7.91
CA VAL A 48 -1.96 -2.17 7.87
C VAL A 48 -2.74 -1.75 6.62
N THR A 49 -2.84 -0.46 6.32
CA THR A 49 -3.57 0.02 5.12
C THR A 49 -2.92 -0.45 3.83
N ALA A 50 -1.59 -0.54 3.79
CA ALA A 50 -0.88 -1.10 2.65
C ALA A 50 -1.22 -2.58 2.42
N LEU A 51 -1.13 -3.41 3.47
CA LEU A 51 -1.45 -4.83 3.36
C LEU A 51 -2.94 -5.08 3.08
N GLU A 52 -3.85 -4.25 3.63
CA GLU A 52 -5.28 -4.30 3.29
C GLU A 52 -5.54 -3.95 1.82
N ALA A 53 -4.84 -2.95 1.26
CA ALA A 53 -4.94 -2.62 -0.15
C ALA A 53 -4.41 -3.75 -1.05
N VAL A 54 -3.24 -4.34 -0.76
CA VAL A 54 -2.74 -5.53 -1.50
C VAL A 54 -3.79 -6.64 -1.53
N ALA A 55 -4.47 -6.90 -0.40
CA ALA A 55 -5.52 -7.90 -0.32
C ALA A 55 -6.80 -7.51 -1.09
N CYS A 56 -7.26 -6.26 -1.02
CA CYS A 56 -8.42 -5.80 -1.81
C CYS A 56 -8.16 -5.89 -3.32
N PHE A 57 -6.94 -5.58 -3.76
CA PHE A 57 -6.56 -5.63 -5.17
C PHE A 57 -6.41 -7.06 -5.70
N ALA A 58 -5.98 -8.02 -4.87
CA ALA A 58 -6.04 -9.44 -5.23
C ALA A 58 -7.49 -9.93 -5.35
N ASP A 59 -8.36 -9.58 -4.39
CA ASP A 59 -9.79 -9.90 -4.48
C ASP A 59 -10.42 -9.29 -5.78
N LEU A 60 -9.94 -8.13 -6.24
CA LEU A 60 -10.38 -7.44 -7.47
C LEU A 60 -9.90 -8.13 -8.77
N ASP A 61 -8.69 -8.68 -8.79
CA ASP A 61 -8.16 -9.46 -9.92
C ASP A 61 -8.81 -10.85 -9.99
N GLU A 62 -9.08 -11.47 -8.83
CA GLU A 62 -9.87 -12.71 -8.73
C GLU A 62 -11.36 -12.50 -9.13
N SER A 63 -11.93 -11.30 -8.93
CA SER A 63 -13.34 -11.02 -9.26
C SER A 63 -13.61 -10.79 -10.76
N GLU A 64 -12.61 -10.40 -11.55
CA GLU A 64 -12.74 -10.20 -13.01
C GLU A 64 -13.22 -11.44 -13.77
N LEU A 65 -13.04 -12.64 -13.19
CA LEU A 65 -13.53 -13.88 -13.76
C LEU A 65 -15.08 -14.02 -13.77
N ARG A 66 -15.87 -13.05 -13.27
CA ARG A 66 -17.27 -13.32 -12.86
C ARG A 66 -18.39 -12.33 -13.22
N ASN A 67 -18.16 -11.10 -13.71
CA ASN A 67 -19.31 -10.22 -14.03
C ASN A 67 -19.06 -9.01 -14.97
N LEU A 68 -20.15 -8.30 -15.29
CA LEU A 68 -20.24 -7.04 -16.06
C LEU A 68 -21.23 -6.09 -15.35
N GLY A 69 -20.87 -5.60 -14.15
CA GLY A 69 -21.71 -4.73 -13.33
C GLY A 69 -20.90 -3.72 -12.51
N PRO A 70 -21.55 -2.81 -11.77
CA PRO A 70 -20.86 -1.92 -10.83
C PRO A 70 -20.13 -2.77 -9.79
N ASP A 71 -18.80 -2.70 -9.78
CA ASP A 71 -17.96 -3.70 -9.14
C ASP A 71 -17.72 -3.34 -7.65
N PRO A 72 -18.31 -4.07 -6.68
CA PRO A 72 -18.15 -3.78 -5.25
C PRO A 72 -16.75 -4.15 -4.72
N TYR A 73 -15.88 -4.70 -5.57
CA TYR A 73 -14.45 -4.86 -5.28
C TYR A 73 -13.68 -3.58 -5.64
N LEU A 74 -14.11 -2.83 -6.66
CA LEU A 74 -13.47 -1.59 -7.10
C LEU A 74 -13.63 -0.46 -6.05
N ASP A 75 -14.84 -0.29 -5.51
CA ASP A 75 -15.09 0.65 -4.40
C ASP A 75 -14.22 0.33 -3.17
N ARG A 76 -14.05 -0.97 -2.86
CA ARG A 76 -13.17 -1.42 -1.77
C ARG A 76 -11.69 -1.18 -2.06
N CYS A 77 -11.27 -1.20 -3.32
CA CYS A 77 -9.91 -0.85 -3.73
C CYS A 77 -9.65 0.64 -3.58
N PHE A 78 -10.55 1.52 -4.06
CA PHE A 78 -10.41 2.96 -3.88
C PHE A 78 -10.49 3.40 -2.41
N ALA A 79 -11.33 2.75 -1.60
CA ALA A 79 -11.35 2.97 -0.16
C ALA A 79 -10.01 2.59 0.51
N ALA A 80 -9.42 1.46 0.12
CA ALA A 80 -8.12 1.01 0.64
C ALA A 80 -6.94 1.87 0.14
N GLU A 81 -6.98 2.33 -1.12
CA GLU A 81 -6.04 3.33 -1.64
C GLU A 81 -6.12 4.64 -0.83
N THR A 82 -7.32 5.18 -0.66
CA THR A 82 -7.53 6.44 0.09
C THR A 82 -7.01 6.31 1.52
N ALA A 83 -7.29 5.17 2.18
CA ALA A 83 -6.78 4.86 3.51
C ALA A 83 -5.23 4.86 3.57
N LEU A 84 -4.58 4.28 2.56
CA LEU A 84 -3.12 4.27 2.44
C LEU A 84 -2.54 5.67 2.18
N LEU A 85 -3.15 6.44 1.28
CA LEU A 85 -2.71 7.80 0.96
C LEU A 85 -2.84 8.73 2.18
N ASP A 86 -3.95 8.66 2.91
CA ASP A 86 -4.14 9.37 4.18
C ASP A 86 -3.08 8.97 5.21
N ALA A 87 -2.81 7.67 5.36
CA ALA A 87 -1.82 7.16 6.31
C ALA A 87 -0.40 7.69 5.98
N LEU A 88 -0.01 7.65 4.71
CA LEU A 88 1.28 8.16 4.21
C LEU A 88 1.38 9.68 4.36
N TRP A 89 0.29 10.43 4.15
CA TRP A 89 0.25 11.88 4.35
C TRP A 89 0.44 12.25 5.83
N TRP A 90 -0.27 11.58 6.73
CA TRP A 90 -0.09 11.77 8.17
C TRP A 90 1.31 11.38 8.64
N GLN A 91 1.89 10.30 8.12
CA GLN A 91 3.27 9.93 8.38
C GLN A 91 4.24 11.03 7.89
N ALA A 92 4.09 11.52 6.66
CA ALA A 92 4.96 12.55 6.11
C ALA A 92 4.95 13.85 6.92
N LEU A 93 3.77 14.28 7.41
CA LEU A 93 3.63 15.46 8.27
C LEU A 93 4.19 15.24 9.68
N LEU A 94 3.81 14.15 10.34
CA LEU A 94 3.98 13.98 11.79
C LEU A 94 5.25 13.20 12.20
N SER A 95 5.95 12.55 11.26
CA SER A 95 7.18 11.81 11.57
C SER A 95 8.40 12.71 11.73
N GLY A 96 8.78 13.02 12.97
CA GLY A 96 10.05 13.65 13.30
C GLY A 96 10.07 15.18 13.11
N PRO A 97 11.26 15.82 13.11
CA PRO A 97 11.38 17.28 13.17
C PRO A 97 10.85 17.98 11.92
N VAL A 98 10.40 19.22 12.09
CA VAL A 98 9.78 20.07 11.06
C VAL A 98 10.73 20.34 9.89
N THR A 99 12.04 20.45 10.16
CA THR A 99 13.08 20.72 9.14
C THR A 99 13.12 19.68 8.01
N GLY A 100 12.73 18.43 8.28
CA GLY A 100 12.62 17.37 7.26
C GLY A 100 11.26 17.28 6.56
N CYS A 101 10.27 18.09 6.94
CA CYS A 101 8.88 17.95 6.49
C CYS A 101 8.74 18.11 4.97
N SER A 102 9.41 19.10 4.38
CA SER A 102 9.37 19.33 2.92
C SER A 102 9.85 18.13 2.10
N ALA A 103 10.90 17.44 2.56
CA ALA A 103 11.43 16.24 1.91
C ALA A 103 10.45 15.06 2.05
N ARG A 104 9.90 14.84 3.25
CA ARG A 104 8.87 13.81 3.49
C ARG A 104 7.61 14.06 2.64
N MET A 105 7.16 15.30 2.54
CA MET A 105 6.00 15.71 1.72
C MET A 105 6.27 15.64 0.20
N ALA A 106 7.52 15.85 -0.24
CA ALA A 106 7.91 15.55 -1.61
C ALA A 106 7.87 14.04 -1.90
N ARG A 107 8.35 13.21 -0.96
CA ARG A 107 8.31 11.74 -1.06
C ARG A 107 6.88 11.19 -1.07
N TYR A 108 6.01 11.69 -0.18
CA TYR A 108 4.56 11.37 -0.20
C TYR A 108 3.94 11.64 -1.57
N ARG A 109 4.18 12.83 -2.14
CA ARG A 109 3.64 13.20 -3.46
C ARG A 109 4.10 12.24 -4.56
N LYS A 110 5.37 11.81 -4.57
CA LYS A 110 5.86 10.80 -5.53
C LYS A 110 5.10 9.48 -5.43
N VAL A 111 4.93 8.95 -4.22
CA VAL A 111 4.18 7.69 -4.00
C VAL A 111 2.71 7.86 -4.40
N ARG A 112 2.06 8.95 -3.97
CA ARG A 112 0.67 9.28 -4.33
C ARG A 112 0.49 9.38 -5.84
N ASP A 113 1.30 10.16 -6.53
CA ASP A 113 1.16 10.45 -7.96
C ASP A 113 1.42 9.19 -8.80
N ALA A 114 2.26 8.28 -8.32
CA ALA A 114 2.47 6.99 -8.95
C ALA A 114 1.30 6.02 -8.67
N LEU A 115 0.77 5.95 -7.44
CA LEU A 115 -0.39 5.10 -7.11
C LEU A 115 -1.63 5.51 -7.91
N LEU A 116 -1.93 6.83 -7.97
CA LEU A 116 -3.04 7.38 -8.74
C LEU A 116 -2.94 7.05 -10.24
N ARG A 117 -1.72 6.99 -10.82
CA ARG A 117 -1.52 6.55 -12.21
C ARG A 117 -1.89 5.08 -12.40
N ARG A 118 -1.57 4.20 -11.44
CA ARG A 118 -1.96 2.78 -11.49
C ARG A 118 -3.45 2.59 -11.25
N SER A 119 -4.06 3.37 -10.36
CA SER A 119 -5.51 3.40 -10.16
C SER A 119 -6.29 3.86 -11.38
N TYR A 120 -5.75 4.78 -12.18
CA TYR A 120 -6.33 5.10 -13.48
C TYR A 120 -6.30 3.91 -14.46
N GLN A 121 -5.28 3.05 -14.41
CA GLN A 121 -5.22 1.83 -15.23
C GLN A 121 -6.22 0.74 -14.81
N LEU A 122 -6.73 0.77 -13.57
CA LEU A 122 -7.86 -0.09 -13.15
C LEU A 122 -9.17 0.27 -13.87
N LEU A 123 -9.28 1.52 -14.31
CA LEU A 123 -10.45 2.06 -15.02
C LEU A 123 -10.33 1.93 -16.55
N THR A 124 -9.28 1.27 -17.05
CA THR A 124 -9.06 1.02 -18.48
C THR A 124 -8.89 -0.47 -18.76
N MET A 125 -8.65 -0.83 -20.03
CA MET A 125 -8.42 -2.22 -20.48
C MET A 125 -7.14 -2.87 -19.92
N GLN A 126 -6.41 -2.20 -19.01
CA GLN A 126 -5.19 -2.69 -18.36
C GLN A 126 -5.41 -3.12 -16.90
N ARG A 127 -6.65 -3.39 -16.47
CA ARG A 127 -7.00 -3.60 -15.05
C ARG A 127 -6.09 -4.60 -14.31
N ARG A 128 -5.82 -5.77 -14.87
CA ARG A 128 -4.88 -6.76 -14.29
C ARG A 128 -3.44 -6.26 -14.13
N GLU A 129 -2.93 -5.52 -15.11
CA GLU A 129 -1.59 -4.91 -15.04
C GLU A 129 -1.55 -3.79 -13.99
N GLY A 130 -2.58 -2.93 -13.97
CA GLY A 130 -2.77 -1.88 -12.98
C GLY A 130 -2.87 -2.44 -11.56
N ALA A 131 -3.62 -3.53 -11.38
CA ALA A 131 -3.82 -4.17 -10.08
C ALA A 131 -2.51 -4.78 -9.54
N ARG A 132 -1.77 -5.49 -10.39
CA ARG A 132 -0.45 -6.04 -10.05
C ARG A 132 0.58 -4.93 -9.76
N ALA A 133 0.60 -3.85 -10.55
CA ALA A 133 1.50 -2.73 -10.35
C ALA A 133 1.19 -1.98 -9.04
N PHE A 134 -0.10 -1.74 -8.74
CA PHE A 134 -0.52 -1.16 -7.47
C PHE A 134 -0.11 -2.04 -6.29
N ALA A 135 -0.39 -3.35 -6.35
CA ALA A 135 -0.01 -4.29 -5.29
C ALA A 135 1.52 -4.35 -5.07
N LEU A 136 2.33 -4.32 -6.14
CA LEU A 136 3.79 -4.22 -6.07
C LEU A 136 4.24 -2.93 -5.36
N MET A 137 3.69 -1.78 -5.77
CA MET A 137 4.05 -0.49 -5.19
C MET A 137 3.68 -0.41 -3.71
N THR A 138 2.47 -0.83 -3.36
CA THR A 138 1.99 -0.87 -1.99
C THR A 138 2.78 -1.85 -1.13
N LEU A 139 3.14 -3.02 -1.64
CA LEU A 139 4.02 -3.94 -0.91
C LEU A 139 5.43 -3.38 -0.76
N SER A 140 5.93 -2.59 -1.71
CA SER A 140 7.23 -1.89 -1.56
C SER A 140 7.20 -0.85 -0.43
N VAL A 141 6.05 -0.24 -0.13
CA VAL A 141 5.88 0.60 1.07
C VAL A 141 6.04 -0.26 2.34
N VAL A 142 5.45 -1.46 2.39
CA VAL A 142 5.62 -2.37 3.53
C VAL A 142 7.09 -2.79 3.70
N HIS A 143 7.77 -3.18 2.62
CA HIS A 143 9.20 -3.49 2.65
C HIS A 143 10.02 -2.31 3.16
N HIS A 144 9.76 -1.09 2.68
CA HIS A 144 10.43 0.11 3.20
C HIS A 144 10.17 0.33 4.69
N GLU A 145 8.91 0.27 5.11
CA GLU A 145 8.52 0.51 6.50
C GLU A 145 9.05 -0.56 7.45
N VAL A 146 9.36 -1.77 6.99
CA VAL A 146 9.83 -2.89 7.82
C VAL A 146 11.36 -2.99 7.84
N SER A 147 12.01 -3.04 6.68
CA SER A 147 13.45 -3.30 6.53
C SER A 147 14.27 -2.11 6.02
N GLY A 148 13.64 -0.96 5.77
CA GLY A 148 14.31 0.20 5.18
C GLY A 148 14.62 0.06 3.69
N ALA A 149 14.09 -0.98 3.02
CA ALA A 149 14.30 -1.23 1.60
C ALA A 149 13.94 -0.02 0.73
N ALA A 150 14.59 0.10 -0.44
CA ALA A 150 14.19 1.08 -1.44
C ALA A 150 12.73 0.83 -1.89
N LEU A 151 11.96 1.89 -2.09
CA LEU A 151 10.64 1.76 -2.73
C LEU A 151 10.80 1.26 -4.17
N ALA A 152 9.74 0.68 -4.74
CA ALA A 152 9.72 0.23 -6.13
C ALA A 152 10.22 1.32 -7.09
N ALA A 153 10.84 0.93 -8.21
CA ALA A 153 11.40 1.87 -9.18
C ALA A 153 10.39 2.93 -9.67
N GLU A 154 9.10 2.58 -9.68
CA GLU A 154 7.99 3.47 -10.08
C GLU A 154 7.67 4.54 -9.03
N CYS A 155 8.03 4.30 -7.77
CA CYS A 155 8.05 5.26 -6.66
C CYS A 155 9.43 5.97 -6.52
N SER A 156 10.43 5.55 -7.29
CA SER A 156 11.82 5.99 -7.15
C SER A 156 12.22 6.93 -8.30
N THR A 157 12.80 8.07 -7.94
CA THR A 157 13.61 8.86 -8.87
C THR A 157 15.05 8.76 -8.39
N GLY A 158 15.98 8.50 -9.31
CA GLY A 158 17.30 7.96 -9.02
C GLY A 158 18.15 8.61 -7.91
N HIS A 159 19.03 7.78 -7.35
CA HIS A 159 20.24 8.04 -6.54
C HIS A 159 20.17 8.90 -5.26
N ASP A 160 19.19 9.78 -5.08
CA ASP A 160 19.11 10.62 -3.88
C ASP A 160 18.27 9.96 -2.78
N TRP A 161 18.89 8.98 -2.09
CA TRP A 161 18.31 8.19 -1.00
C TRP A 161 19.23 8.06 0.24
N ALA A 162 20.26 8.91 0.34
CA ALA A 162 21.15 9.05 1.50
C ALA A 162 20.93 10.41 2.18
#